data_AF-A0A934U6F2-F1
#
_entry.id   AF-A0A934U6F2-F1
#
_cell.length_a   1.000
_cell.length_b   1.000
_cell.length_c   1.000
_cell.angle_alpha   90.00
_cell.angle_beta   90.00
_cell.angle_gamma   90.00
#
_symmetry.space_group_name_H-M   'P 1'
#
loop_
_entity.id
_entity.type
_entity.pdbx_description
1 polymer ?
#
loop_
_entity_poly.entity_id
_entity_poly.type
_entity_poly.pdbx_seq_one_letter_code
_entity_poly.pdbx_strand_id
1 'polypeptide(L)'
;MSILETTLIFGGIPLLVIAVVGGLSYLSNPIPGKHPEHYDLGKSWTHAPVLWSATDEVTSHGHHGGHAAIAAAPADLIGGKGSGKW
;
A
#
# COMPACT_ATOMS: atom_id res chain seq x y z
N MET A 1 32.32 -31.05 27.26
CA MET A 1 31.78 -30.17 26.21
C MET A 1 32.94 -29.35 25.64
N SER A 2 33.15 -29.38 24.33
CA SER A 2 34.24 -28.64 23.68
C SER A 2 33.81 -27.22 23.27
N ILE A 3 34.77 -26.31 23.06
CA ILE A 3 34.49 -24.95 22.58
C ILE A 3 33.81 -24.99 21.20
N LEU A 4 34.23 -25.91 20.32
CA LEU A 4 33.63 -26.11 19.00
C LEU A 4 32.15 -26.55 19.13
N GLU A 5 31.88 -27.49 20.03
CA GLU A 5 30.54 -27.99 20.33
C GLU A 5 29.62 -26.89 20.88
N THR A 6 30.09 -26.10 21.86
CA THR A 6 29.34 -24.96 22.40
C THR A 6 29.01 -23.94 21.31
N THR A 7 29.99 -23.60 20.47
CA THR A 7 29.80 -22.61 19.39
C THR A 7 28.81 -23.10 18.33
N LEU A 8 28.88 -24.38 17.95
CA LEU A 8 27.95 -24.97 17.00
C LEU A 8 26.52 -25.04 17.55
N ILE A 9 26.36 -25.42 18.82
CA ILE A 9 25.03 -25.55 19.43
C ILE A 9 24.36 -24.18 19.59
N PHE A 10 25.07 -23.18 20.11
CA PHE A 10 24.47 -21.89 20.44
C PHE A 10 24.53 -20.85 19.32
N GLY A 11 25.45 -20.98 18.37
CA GLY A 11 25.56 -20.08 17.21
C GLY A 11 25.13 -20.75 15.91
N GLY A 12 25.68 -21.93 15.63
CA GLY A 12 25.46 -22.65 14.37
C GLY A 12 24.03 -23.11 14.16
N ILE A 13 23.43 -23.79 15.14
CA ILE A 13 22.06 -24.32 15.03
C ILE A 13 21.04 -23.19 14.85
N PRO A 14 21.04 -22.10 15.65
CA PRO A 14 20.09 -21.00 15.43
C PRO A 14 20.22 -20.36 14.05
N LEU A 15 21.46 -20.13 13.57
CA LEU A 15 21.69 -19.61 12.22
C LEU A 15 21.17 -20.55 11.14
N LEU A 16 21.40 -21.85 11.28
CA LEU A 16 20.92 -22.86 10.35
C LEU A 16 19.40 -22.90 10.32
N VAL A 17 18.73 -22.83 11.48
CA VAL A 17 17.26 -22.78 11.55
C VAL A 17 16.73 -21.55 10.83
N ILE A 18 17.32 -20.37 11.06
CA ILE A 18 16.93 -19.12 10.36
C ILE A 18 17.14 -19.26 8.85
N ALA A 19 18.28 -19.80 8.43
CA ALA A 19 18.59 -19.97 7.02
C ALA A 19 17.61 -20.94 6.33
N VAL A 20 17.26 -22.04 7.00
CA VAL A 20 16.30 -23.02 6.49
C VAL A 20 14.90 -22.42 6.41
N VAL A 21 14.39 -21.80 7.47
CA VAL A 21 13.05 -21.22 7.48
C VAL A 21 12.95 -20.04 6.50
N GLY A 22 13.94 -19.15 6.50
CA GLY A 22 14.01 -18.02 5.58
C GLY A 22 14.14 -18.46 4.12
N GLY A 23 15.01 -19.44 3.85
CA GLY A 23 15.17 -20.01 2.52
C GLY A 23 13.91 -20.68 2.00
N LEU A 24 13.26 -21.51 2.84
CA LEU A 24 11.98 -22.12 2.49
C LEU A 24 10.88 -21.07 2.29
N SER A 25 10.84 -20.02 3.11
CA SER A 25 9.87 -18.93 2.97
C SER A 25 10.07 -18.11 1.69
N TYR A 26 11.33 -17.89 1.30
CA TYR A 26 11.68 -17.17 0.07
C TYR A 26 11.40 -18.00 -1.20
N LEU A 27 11.66 -19.30 -1.15
CA LEU A 27 11.40 -20.22 -2.27
C LEU A 27 9.92 -20.61 -2.37
N SER A 28 9.15 -20.45 -1.30
CA SER A 28 7.72 -20.72 -1.32
C SER A 28 6.97 -19.65 -2.11
N ASN A 29 5.88 -20.06 -2.78
CA ASN A 29 5.00 -19.11 -3.44
C ASN A 29 4.42 -18.12 -2.41
N PRO A 30 4.31 -16.83 -2.75
CA PRO A 30 3.65 -15.85 -1.89
C PRO A 30 2.28 -16.37 -1.45
N ILE A 31 1.97 -16.26 -0.16
CA ILE A 31 0.68 -16.68 0.41
C ILE A 31 -0.46 -16.08 -0.46
N PRO A 32 -1.48 -16.88 -0.84
CA PRO A 32 -2.60 -16.39 -1.63
C PRO A 32 -3.28 -15.21 -0.90
N GLY A 33 -3.32 -14.06 -1.57
CA GLY A 33 -3.62 -12.75 -0.97
C GLY A 33 -2.87 -11.60 -1.66
N LYS A 34 -1.88 -11.96 -2.49
CA LYS A 34 -1.33 -11.30 -3.69
C LYS A 34 -1.57 -9.80 -3.79
N HIS A 35 -0.49 -9.05 -3.64
CA HIS A 35 -0.37 -7.73 -4.25
C HIS A 35 -0.89 -7.80 -5.70
N PRO A 36 -1.77 -6.86 -6.11
CA PRO A 36 -2.23 -6.81 -7.48
C PRO A 36 -1.03 -6.66 -8.41
N GLU A 37 -1.12 -7.29 -9.59
CA GLU A 37 -0.11 -7.10 -10.61
C GLU A 37 0.00 -5.62 -10.99
N HIS A 38 1.22 -5.19 -11.32
CA HIS A 38 1.46 -3.84 -11.78
C HIS A 38 0.62 -3.56 -13.04
N TYR A 39 -0.01 -2.39 -13.11
CA TYR A 39 -0.78 -2.00 -14.30
C TYR A 39 0.14 -1.46 -15.39
N ASP A 40 0.14 -2.12 -16.54
CA ASP A 40 0.88 -1.67 -17.73
C ASP A 40 0.06 -0.67 -18.56
N LEU A 41 0.65 0.49 -18.86
CA LEU A 41 -0.02 1.59 -19.57
C LEU A 41 -0.57 1.24 -20.97
N GLY A 42 -0.10 0.15 -21.60
CA GLY A 42 -0.60 -0.35 -22.88
C GLY A 42 -1.77 -1.33 -22.77
N LYS A 43 -2.17 -1.72 -21.57
CA LYS A 43 -3.31 -2.62 -21.32
C LYS A 43 -4.58 -1.81 -21.11
N SER A 44 -5.73 -2.45 -21.25
CA SER A 44 -7.01 -1.85 -20.89
C SER A 44 -7.21 -1.93 -19.37
N TRP A 45 -7.75 -0.86 -18.78
CA TRP A 45 -8.10 -0.83 -17.36
C TRP A 45 -9.33 -1.71 -17.09
N THR A 46 -9.14 -2.78 -16.33
CA THR A 46 -10.20 -3.73 -15.94
C THR A 46 -10.60 -3.64 -14.47
N HIS A 47 -9.87 -2.85 -13.68
CA HIS A 47 -10.17 -2.63 -12.27
C HIS A 47 -11.38 -1.69 -12.10
N ALA A 48 -11.99 -1.71 -10.91
CA ALA A 48 -13.04 -0.75 -10.55
C ALA A 48 -12.50 0.69 -10.63
N PRO A 49 -13.37 1.71 -10.82
CA PRO A 49 -12.95 3.11 -10.73
C PRO A 49 -12.32 3.41 -9.37
N VAL A 50 -11.20 4.15 -9.38
CA VAL A 50 -10.45 4.49 -8.17
C VAL A 50 -10.37 6.00 -8.03
N LEU A 51 -10.66 6.50 -6.83
CA LEU A 51 -10.45 7.88 -6.41
C LEU A 51 -9.60 7.88 -5.15
N TRP A 52 -8.47 8.58 -5.19
CA TRP A 52 -7.63 8.82 -4.01
C TRP A 52 -7.73 10.29 -3.63
N SER A 53 -8.41 10.56 -2.51
CA SER A 53 -8.48 11.91 -1.94
C SER A 53 -7.24 12.19 -1.10
N ALA A 54 -6.75 13.43 -1.15
CA ALA A 54 -5.76 13.90 -0.18
C ALA A 54 -6.34 13.83 1.24
N THR A 55 -5.54 13.39 2.22
CA THR A 55 -5.96 13.22 3.63
C THR A 55 -5.44 14.33 4.55
N ASP A 56 -4.52 15.15 4.04
CA ASP A 56 -3.75 16.16 4.77
C ASP A 56 -4.34 17.58 4.66
N GLU A 57 -5.47 17.75 3.97
CA GLU A 57 -6.10 19.06 3.90
C GLU A 57 -6.82 19.39 5.21
N VAL A 58 -6.20 20.26 6.02
CA VAL A 58 -6.85 20.91 7.17
C VAL A 58 -7.83 21.94 6.62
N THR A 59 -9.06 21.53 6.33
CA THR A 59 -10.15 22.45 5.97
C THR A 59 -10.80 23.12 7.19
N SER A 60 -10.40 22.76 8.42
CA SER A 60 -11.03 23.27 9.63
C SER A 60 -10.37 24.57 10.13
N HIS A 61 -10.91 25.70 9.69
CA HIS A 61 -11.19 26.81 10.60
C HIS A 61 -12.70 27.14 10.48
N GLY A 62 -13.55 26.32 11.11
CA GLY A 62 -14.99 26.58 11.12
C GLY A 62 -15.80 25.48 11.78
N HIS A 63 -16.29 25.75 12.98
CA HIS A 63 -17.19 24.88 13.73
C HIS A 63 -18.57 24.78 13.05
N HIS A 64 -19.08 23.55 12.93
CA HIS A 64 -20.46 23.11 12.60
C HIS A 64 -20.97 23.23 11.16
N GLY A 65 -21.40 22.08 10.59
CA GLY A 65 -22.59 22.05 9.73
C GLY A 65 -22.52 21.15 8.49
N GLY A 66 -23.06 19.93 8.61
CA GLY A 66 -23.82 19.27 7.55
C GLY A 66 -23.05 18.72 6.34
N HIS A 67 -23.53 17.58 5.84
CA HIS A 67 -23.26 17.12 4.48
C HIS A 67 -23.30 18.32 3.52
N ALA A 68 -22.27 18.47 2.68
CA ALA A 68 -22.14 19.55 1.72
C ALA A 68 -23.45 19.75 0.94
N ALA A 69 -24.30 20.63 1.44
CA ALA A 69 -25.58 20.91 0.85
C ALA A 69 -25.28 21.80 -0.36
N ILE A 70 -25.64 21.29 -1.54
CA ILE A 70 -25.57 21.93 -2.86
C ILE A 70 -26.44 23.22 -2.92
N ALA A 71 -26.92 23.73 -1.78
CA ALA A 71 -27.97 24.75 -1.66
C ALA A 71 -27.48 26.11 -1.12
N ALA A 72 -26.18 26.35 -1.01
CA ALA A 72 -25.66 27.66 -0.59
C ALA A 72 -25.04 28.42 -1.79
N ALA A 73 -25.76 29.44 -2.26
CA ALA A 73 -25.40 30.44 -3.26
C ALA A 73 -25.35 29.98 -4.74
N PRO A 74 -25.61 30.87 -5.72
CA PRO A 74 -25.27 30.65 -7.12
C PRO A 74 -23.74 30.75 -7.26
N ALA A 75 -23.02 29.88 -6.55
CA ALA A 75 -21.63 29.65 -6.83
C ALA A 75 -21.60 28.93 -8.18
N ASP A 76 -20.79 29.41 -9.12
CA ASP A 76 -20.40 28.60 -10.27
C ASP A 76 -19.74 27.34 -9.69
N LEU A 77 -20.50 26.24 -9.62
CA LEU A 77 -20.06 24.95 -9.07
C LEU A 77 -18.98 24.30 -9.95
N ILE A 78 -18.58 24.99 -11.02
CA ILE A 78 -17.65 24.54 -12.04
C ILE A 78 -16.45 25.49 -11.99
N GLY A 79 -15.35 24.99 -11.43
CA GLY A 79 -14.06 25.68 -11.49
C GLY A 79 -13.38 25.57 -12.86
N GLY A 80 -12.06 25.75 -12.88
CA GLY A 80 -11.25 25.59 -14.10
C GLY A 80 -11.13 24.14 -14.58
N LYS A 81 -10.77 23.94 -15.86
CA LYS A 81 -10.53 22.62 -16.47
C LYS A 81 -9.19 22.58 -17.21
N GLY A 82 -8.51 21.43 -17.14
CA GLY A 82 -7.34 21.10 -17.95
C GLY A 82 -7.58 19.82 -18.75
N SER A 83 -7.07 19.75 -19.98
CA SER A 83 -7.17 18.55 -20.82
C SER A 83 -5.93 18.40 -21.70
N GLY A 84 -5.52 17.16 -21.94
CA GLY A 84 -4.39 16.81 -22.80
C GLY A 84 -4.50 15.35 -23.24
N LYS A 85 -3.73 14.99 -24.27
CA LYS A 85 -3.53 13.61 -24.69
C LYS A 85 -2.08 13.23 -24.42
N TRP A 86 -1.87 12.02 -23.96
CA TRP A 86 -0.54 11.43 -23.84
C TRP A 86 -0.09 10.88 -25.19
#